data_AF-A0A0F4I713-F1
#
_entry.id   AF-A0A0F4I713-F1
#
_cell.length_a   1.000
_cell.length_b   1.000
_cell.length_c   1.000
_cell.angle_alpha   90.00
_cell.angle_beta   90.00
_cell.angle_gamma   90.00
#
_symmetry.space_group_name_H-M   'P 1'
#
loop_
_entity.id
_entity.type
_entity.pdbx_description
1 polymer ?
#
loop_
_entity_poly.entity_id
_entity_poly.type
_entity_poly.pdbx_seq_one_letter_code
_entity_poly.pdbx_strand_id
1 'polypeptide(L)'
;MTGALLGSPHYMAPEQLSGQTPTHSCDLYALGVSLYELLTGRPLFTADSAYAVIAMHLSTTPEPPSSHRPAIPSDIDNLITSLIAKDPAGRPLTAKDVAARLRTAHLAPGPTPVPAAEASETDEQHLQRAAEAGDSDAMFSLARLLKEADRIDEAE
;
A
#
# COMPACT_ATOMS: atom_id res chain seq x y z
N MET A 1 22.18 11.57 -10.16
CA MET A 1 20.78 12.05 -10.16
C MET A 1 20.18 11.66 -8.83
N THR A 2 19.86 12.63 -8.00
CA THR A 2 19.35 12.44 -6.63
C THR A 2 17.90 11.95 -6.67
N GLY A 3 17.72 10.63 -6.67
CA GLY A 3 16.41 10.03 -6.40
C GLY A 3 16.13 10.09 -4.91
N ALA A 4 15.85 11.28 -4.37
CA ALA A 4 15.17 11.36 -3.10
C ALA A 4 13.88 10.55 -3.26
N LEU A 5 13.73 9.51 -2.44
CA LEU A 5 12.56 8.64 -2.40
C LEU A 5 11.34 9.52 -2.04
N LEU A 6 10.73 10.12 -3.06
CA LEU A 6 9.62 11.06 -2.89
C LEU A 6 8.35 10.24 -2.71
N GLY A 7 8.11 9.83 -1.47
CA GLY A 7 6.90 9.15 -1.04
C GLY A 7 7.09 8.50 0.33
N SER A 8 6.06 8.55 1.18
CA SER A 8 5.99 7.69 2.35
C SER A 8 5.76 6.25 1.87
N PRO A 9 6.54 5.24 2.31
CA PRO A 9 6.50 3.88 1.77
C PRO A 9 5.13 3.20 1.91
N HIS A 10 4.23 3.76 2.72
CA HIS A 10 2.88 3.26 2.98
C HIS A 10 1.99 3.08 1.74
N TYR A 11 2.29 3.74 0.60
CA TYR A 11 1.47 3.64 -0.61
C TYR A 11 2.23 3.09 -1.83
N MET A 12 3.52 2.79 -1.67
CA MET A 12 4.36 2.35 -2.80
C MET A 12 4.01 0.91 -3.20
N ALA A 13 3.99 0.67 -4.52
CA ALA A 13 3.74 -0.66 -5.04
C ALA A 13 4.94 -1.59 -4.82
N PRO A 14 4.73 -2.92 -4.65
CA PRO A 14 5.80 -3.89 -4.43
C PRO A 14 6.89 -3.85 -5.50
N GLU A 15 6.51 -3.64 -6.76
CA GLU A 15 7.44 -3.52 -7.88
C GLU A 15 8.31 -2.26 -7.79
N GLN A 16 7.79 -1.15 -7.27
CA GLN A 16 8.55 0.09 -7.06
C GLN A 16 9.57 -0.11 -5.93
N LEU A 17 9.15 -0.73 -4.83
CA LEU A 17 10.00 -1.07 -3.69
C LEU A 17 11.09 -2.09 -4.05
N SER A 18 10.81 -2.95 -5.03
CA SER A 18 11.78 -3.90 -5.58
C SER A 18 12.72 -3.30 -6.64
N GLY A 19 12.58 -2.01 -6.96
CA GLY A 19 13.39 -1.37 -8.00
C GLY A 19 13.05 -1.76 -9.43
N GLN A 20 11.90 -2.38 -9.67
CA GLN A 20 11.43 -2.68 -11.02
C GLN A 20 10.92 -1.40 -11.68
N THR A 21 10.91 -1.38 -13.01
CA THR A 21 10.36 -0.26 -13.78
C THR A 21 8.87 -0.09 -13.44
N PRO A 22 8.47 1.06 -12.86
CA PRO A 22 7.07 1.30 -12.55
C PRO A 22 6.22 1.34 -13.81
N THR A 23 5.00 0.81 -13.73
CA THR A 23 4.00 0.91 -14.79
C THR A 23 2.70 1.48 -14.22
N HIS A 24 1.65 1.61 -15.04
CA HIS A 24 0.33 2.05 -14.56
C HIS A 24 -0.24 1.17 -13.43
N SER A 25 0.23 -0.08 -13.31
CA SER A 25 -0.17 -0.99 -12.21
C SER A 25 0.19 -0.43 -10.83
N CYS A 26 1.22 0.41 -10.74
CA CYS A 26 1.66 1.00 -9.48
C CYS A 26 0.61 1.99 -8.94
N ASP A 27 0.06 2.82 -9.82
CA ASP A 27 -1.00 3.77 -9.45
C ASP A 27 -2.27 3.03 -8.99
N LEU A 28 -2.59 1.89 -9.62
CA LEU A 28 -3.70 1.05 -9.20
C LEU A 28 -3.48 0.46 -7.80
N TYR A 29 -2.26 0.06 -7.49
CA TYR A 29 -1.90 -0.40 -6.14
C TYR A 29 -2.07 0.72 -5.11
N ALA A 30 -1.47 1.90 -5.37
CA ALA A 30 -1.57 3.05 -4.49
C ALA A 30 -3.02 3.49 -4.26
N LEU A 31 -3.85 3.43 -5.31
CA LEU A 31 -5.29 3.64 -5.19
C LEU A 31 -5.96 2.59 -4.30
N GLY A 32 -5.62 1.31 -4.44
CA GLY A 32 -6.12 0.24 -3.58
C GLY A 32 -5.80 0.48 -2.10
N VAL A 33 -4.55 0.86 -1.79
CA VAL A 33 -4.12 1.21 -0.43
C VAL A 33 -4.91 2.41 0.09
N SER A 34 -5.07 3.46 -0.72
CA SER A 34 -5.83 4.65 -0.34
C SER A 34 -7.30 4.33 -0.04
N LEU A 35 -7.94 3.51 -0.89
CA LEU A 35 -9.33 3.08 -0.69
C LEU A 35 -9.49 2.22 0.57
N TYR A 36 -8.53 1.33 0.83
CA TYR A 36 -8.50 0.55 2.07
C TYR A 36 -8.51 1.47 3.28
N GLU A 37 -7.61 2.44 3.32
CA GLU A 37 -7.48 3.37 4.43
C GLU A 37 -8.71 4.27 4.61
N LEU A 38 -9.25 4.80 3.52
CA LEU A 38 -10.46 5.63 3.57
C LEU A 38 -11.68 4.87 4.10
N LEU A 39 -11.80 3.58 3.81
CA LEU A 39 -12.97 2.79 4.21
C LEU A 39 -12.83 2.16 5.61
N THR A 40 -11.60 1.83 6.01
CA THR A 40 -11.31 1.22 7.32
C THR A 40 -10.93 2.25 8.37
N GLY A 41 -10.50 3.46 7.96
CA GLY A 41 -9.90 4.49 8.81
C GLY A 41 -8.50 4.12 9.31
N ARG A 42 -7.82 3.17 8.66
CA ARG A 42 -6.54 2.61 9.12
C ARG A 42 -5.59 2.39 7.93
N PRO A 43 -4.29 2.66 8.08
CA PRO A 43 -3.31 2.29 7.06
C PRO A 43 -3.35 0.78 6.78
N LEU A 44 -3.08 0.38 5.53
CA LEU A 44 -3.04 -1.04 5.15
C LEU A 44 -2.02 -1.82 5.99
N PHE A 45 -0.85 -1.22 6.19
CA PHE A 45 0.23 -1.77 6.99
C PHE A 45 0.77 -0.72 7.96
N THR A 46 1.02 -1.14 9.19
CA THR A 46 1.61 -0.33 10.24
C THR A 46 2.68 -1.18 10.94
N ALA A 47 3.85 -0.59 11.18
CA ALA A 47 4.94 -1.23 11.89
C ALA A 47 5.85 -0.17 12.53
N ASP A 48 6.70 -0.60 13.45
CA ASP A 48 7.61 0.28 14.21
C ASP A 48 8.75 0.87 13.37
N SER A 49 8.88 0.46 12.10
CA SER A 49 9.90 1.00 11.19
C SER A 49 9.41 1.03 9.75
N ALA A 50 9.93 2.00 8.98
CA ALA A 50 9.69 2.10 7.55
C ALA A 50 10.10 0.81 6.79
N TYR A 51 11.19 0.17 7.24
CA TYR A 51 11.65 -1.09 6.68
C TYR A 51 10.61 -2.22 6.84
N ALA A 52 10.03 -2.36 8.03
CA ALA A 52 8.99 -3.37 8.26
C ALA A 52 7.75 -3.10 7.38
N VAL A 53 7.36 -1.85 7.20
CA VAL A 53 6.27 -1.47 6.27
C VAL A 53 6.60 -1.87 4.83
N ILE A 54 7.83 -1.63 4.37
CA ILE A 54 8.30 -2.06 3.04
C ILE A 54 8.20 -3.59 2.90
N ALA A 55 8.71 -4.34 3.89
CA ALA A 55 8.64 -5.80 3.89
C ALA A 55 7.19 -6.30 3.81
N MET A 56 6.26 -5.63 4.50
CA MET A 56 4.83 -5.95 4.43
C MET A 56 4.23 -5.67 3.05
N HIS A 57 4.58 -4.55 2.42
CA HIS A 57 4.19 -4.29 1.05
C HIS A 57 4.74 -5.34 0.08
N LEU A 58 5.96 -5.85 0.29
CA LEU A 58 6.55 -6.88 -0.57
C LEU A 58 5.91 -8.27 -0.40
N SER A 59 5.63 -8.70 0.83
CA SER A 59 5.37 -10.13 1.12
C SER A 59 4.09 -10.42 1.91
N THR A 60 3.60 -9.48 2.72
CA THR A 60 2.47 -9.76 3.62
C THR A 60 1.15 -9.73 2.87
N THR A 61 0.39 -10.82 2.95
CA THR A 61 -1.01 -10.86 2.48
C THR A 61 -1.87 -9.92 3.34
N PRO A 62 -2.48 -8.88 2.76
CA PRO A 62 -3.32 -7.96 3.52
C PRO A 62 -4.63 -8.62 3.94
N GLU A 63 -5.11 -8.30 5.14
CA GLU A 63 -6.47 -8.63 5.55
C GLU A 63 -7.47 -7.86 4.66
N PRO A 64 -8.60 -8.47 4.26
CA PRO A 64 -9.60 -7.75 3.48
C PRO A 64 -10.25 -6.63 4.32
N PRO A 65 -10.58 -5.46 3.72
CA PRO A 65 -11.24 -4.34 4.41
C PRO A 65 -12.43 -4.74 5.29
N SER A 66 -13.23 -5.72 4.85
CA SER A 66 -14.40 -6.21 5.59
C SER A 66 -14.06 -6.80 6.97
N SER A 67 -12.82 -7.25 7.18
CA SER A 67 -12.32 -7.72 8.49
C SER A 67 -12.32 -6.62 9.54
N HIS A 68 -12.14 -5.36 9.13
CA HIS A 68 -12.19 -4.20 10.02
C HIS A 68 -13.55 -3.51 10.00
N ARG A 69 -14.25 -3.53 8.87
CA ARG A 69 -15.57 -2.93 8.72
C ARG A 69 -16.51 -3.90 7.98
N PRO A 70 -17.25 -4.76 8.71
CA PRO A 70 -18.13 -5.77 8.11
C PRO A 70 -19.27 -5.21 7.23
N ALA A 71 -19.57 -3.92 7.36
CA ALA A 71 -20.56 -3.23 6.53
C ALA A 71 -20.05 -2.92 5.10
N ILE A 72 -18.78 -3.18 4.79
CA ILE A 72 -18.24 -3.02 3.43
C ILE A 72 -18.84 -4.12 2.53
N PRO A 73 -19.49 -3.76 1.42
CA PRO A 73 -20.00 -4.72 0.43
C PRO A 73 -18.88 -5.60 -0.15
N SER A 74 -19.20 -6.87 -0.43
CA SER A 74 -18.21 -7.86 -0.90
C SER A 74 -17.62 -7.53 -2.28
N ASP A 75 -18.35 -6.81 -3.13
CA ASP A 75 -17.86 -6.35 -4.43
C ASP A 75 -16.74 -5.30 -4.31
N ILE A 76 -16.87 -4.38 -3.34
CA ILE A 76 -15.84 -3.41 -2.96
C ILE A 76 -14.66 -4.10 -2.28
N ASP A 77 -14.94 -5.02 -1.36
CA ASP A 77 -13.91 -5.78 -0.63
C ASP A 77 -13.01 -6.56 -1.59
N ASN A 78 -13.62 -7.25 -2.57
CA ASN A 78 -12.91 -7.95 -3.64
C ASN A 78 -12.18 -6.99 -4.58
N LEU A 79 -12.75 -5.82 -4.89
CA LEU A 79 -12.06 -4.81 -5.72
C LEU A 79 -10.78 -4.32 -5.05
N ILE A 80 -10.85 -3.93 -3.77
CA ILE A 80 -9.68 -3.43 -3.03
C ILE A 80 -8.64 -4.52 -2.90
N THR A 81 -9.04 -5.75 -2.56
CA THR A 81 -8.14 -6.91 -2.48
C THR A 81 -7.42 -7.16 -3.81
N SER A 82 -8.12 -7.01 -4.95
CA SER A 82 -7.49 -7.13 -6.27
C SER A 82 -6.53 -5.99 -6.58
N LEU A 83 -6.82 -4.76 -6.17
CA LEU A 83 -5.92 -3.61 -6.39
C LEU A 83 -4.61 -3.73 -5.61
N ILE A 84 -4.67 -4.24 -4.37
CA ILE A 84 -3.50 -4.41 -3.49
C ILE A 84 -2.78 -5.76 -3.67
N ALA A 85 -3.08 -6.48 -4.76
CA ALA A 85 -2.39 -7.70 -5.11
C ALA A 85 -0.89 -7.44 -5.30
N LYS A 86 -0.06 -8.36 -4.78
CA LYS A 86 1.41 -8.23 -4.85
C LYS A 86 1.91 -8.31 -6.28
N ASP A 87 1.45 -9.32 -7.02
CA ASP A 87 1.65 -9.45 -8.45
C ASP A 87 0.81 -8.40 -9.22
N PRO A 88 1.43 -7.52 -10.02
CA PRO A 88 0.73 -6.60 -10.90
C PRO A 88 -0.31 -7.26 -11.82
N ALA A 89 -0.11 -8.52 -12.23
CA ALA A 89 -1.06 -9.24 -13.09
C ALA A 89 -2.36 -9.63 -12.37
N GLY A 90 -2.36 -9.66 -11.03
CA GLY A 90 -3.56 -9.87 -10.23
C GLY A 90 -4.45 -8.62 -10.10
N ARG A 91 -3.98 -7.47 -10.59
CA ARG A 91 -4.68 -6.18 -10.47
C ARG A 91 -5.59 -5.94 -11.68
N PRO A 92 -6.63 -5.09 -11.54
CA PRO A 92 -7.42 -4.65 -12.69
C PRO A 92 -6.54 -4.06 -13.79
N LEU A 93 -6.91 -4.28 -15.06
CA LEU A 93 -6.09 -3.84 -16.18
C LEU A 93 -6.02 -2.32 -16.29
N THR A 94 -7.13 -1.61 -16.02
CA THR A 94 -7.21 -0.17 -16.19
C THR A 94 -7.95 0.54 -15.05
N ALA A 95 -7.59 1.80 -14.81
CA ALA A 95 -8.33 2.67 -13.91
C ALA A 95 -9.80 2.87 -14.33
N LYS A 96 -10.10 2.74 -15.63
CA LYS A 96 -11.46 2.80 -16.16
C LYS A 96 -12.32 1.62 -15.67
N ASP A 97 -11.74 0.42 -15.60
CA ASP A 97 -12.43 -0.77 -15.09
C ASP A 97 -12.72 -0.63 -13.59
N VAL A 98 -11.74 -0.10 -12.83
CA VAL A 98 -11.92 0.24 -11.42
C VAL A 98 -13.06 1.24 -11.22
N ALA A 99 -13.05 2.35 -11.97
CA ALA A 99 -14.08 3.37 -11.90
C ALA A 99 -15.46 2.86 -12.32
N ALA A 100 -15.55 1.91 -13.25
CA ALA A 100 -16.80 1.26 -13.61
C ALA A 100 -17.35 0.43 -12.43
N ARG A 101 -16.49 -0.39 -11.81
CA ARG A 101 -16.86 -1.23 -10.65
C ARG A 101 -17.28 -0.39 -9.44
N LEU A 102 -16.56 0.69 -9.16
CA LEU A 102 -16.91 1.60 -8.06
C LEU A 102 -18.27 2.29 -8.25
N ARG A 103 -18.64 2.62 -9.51
CA ARG A 103 -19.94 3.26 -9.80
C ARG A 103 -21.12 2.32 -9.65
N THR A 104 -20.91 1.03 -9.90
CA THR A 104 -21.95 0.00 -9.74
C THR A 104 -22.09 -0.48 -8.30
N ALA A 105 -21.08 -0.25 -7.48
CA ALA A 105 -21.09 -0.65 -6.08
C ALA A 105 -22.04 0.24 -5.27
N HIS A 106 -22.97 -0.39 -4.56
CA HIS A 106 -23.90 0.31 -3.68
C HIS A 106 -23.39 0.26 -2.25
N LEU A 107 -22.68 1.30 -1.83
CA LEU A 107 -22.33 1.48 -0.42
C LEU A 107 -23.60 1.83 0.36
N ALA A 108 -23.95 1.01 1.35
CA ALA A 108 -24.96 1.40 2.32
C ALA A 108 -24.53 2.73 2.97
N PRO A 109 -25.45 3.70 3.20
CA PRO A 109 -25.09 4.96 3.84
C PRO A 109 -24.40 4.69 5.17
N GLY A 110 -23.12 5.08 5.27
CA GLY A 110 -22.37 5.02 6.52
C GLY A 110 -22.79 6.13 7.47
N PRO A 111 -22.45 6.02 8.77
CA PRO A 111 -22.53 7.17 9.66
C PRO A 111 -21.70 8.33 9.07
N THR A 112 -22.27 9.54 9.07
CA THR A 112 -21.62 10.76 8.59
C THR A 112 -20.25 10.93 9.25
N PRO A 113 -19.19 11.25 8.49
CA PRO A 113 -17.87 11.50 9.06
C PRO A 113 -17.98 12.61 10.10
N VAL A 114 -17.54 12.34 11.33
CA VAL A 114 -17.23 13.41 12.29
C VAL A 114 -16.01 14.13 11.72
N PRO A 115 -15.97 15.48 11.70
CA PRO A 115 -14.81 16.21 11.21
C PRO A 115 -13.56 15.70 11.94
N ALA A 116 -12.59 15.19 11.18
CA ALA A 116 -11.30 14.78 11.73
C ALA A 116 -10.69 15.99 12.43
N ALA A 117 -10.63 15.94 13.76
CA ALA A 117 -9.87 16.88 14.54
C ALA A 117 -8.39 16.72 14.15
N GLU A 118 -7.89 17.73 13.44
CA GLU A 118 -6.49 18.15 13.31
C GLU A 118 -5.47 17.00 13.33
N ALA A 119 -5.05 16.60 12.12
CA ALA A 119 -3.86 15.77 11.91
C ALA A 119 -2.69 16.41 12.67
N SER A 120 -2.32 15.77 13.78
CA SER A 120 -1.36 16.28 14.74
C SER A 120 0.02 16.39 14.11
N GLU A 121 0.76 17.43 14.52
CA GLU A 121 2.09 17.92 14.09
C GLU A 121 3.26 16.91 14.21
N THR A 122 2.97 15.60 14.19
CA THR A 122 3.92 14.51 14.49
C THR A 122 4.57 13.92 13.23
N ASP A 123 3.94 14.06 12.06
CA ASP A 123 4.47 13.49 10.79
C ASP A 123 5.68 14.26 10.25
N GLU A 124 5.70 15.59 10.38
CA GLU A 124 6.85 16.41 9.94
C GLU A 124 8.10 16.13 10.78
N GLN A 125 7.95 15.88 12.08
CA GLN A 125 9.07 15.58 12.98
C GLN A 125 9.64 14.17 12.76
N HIS A 126 8.81 13.20 12.35
CA HIS A 126 9.29 11.88 11.93
C HIS A 126 10.00 11.94 10.57
N LEU A 127 9.52 12.76 9.63
CA LEU A 127 10.19 13.01 8.36
C LEU A 127 11.60 13.59 8.56
N GLN A 128 11.75 14.54 9.48
CA GLN A 128 13.03 15.18 9.76
C GLN A 128 14.07 14.17 10.28
N ARG A 129 13.68 13.25 11.16
CA ARG A 129 14.58 12.22 11.71
C ARG A 129 14.93 11.12 10.71
N ALA A 130 14.00 10.76 9.82
CA ALA A 130 14.24 9.75 8.80
C ALA A 130 15.19 10.26 7.69
N ALA A 131 15.11 11.55 7.35
CA ALA A 131 16.04 12.18 6.40
C ALA A 131 17.48 12.29 6.94
N GLU A 132 17.65 12.41 8.26
CA GLU A 132 18.96 12.49 8.91
C GLU A 132 19.70 11.13 9.00
N ALA A 133 18.99 10.01 8.88
CA ALA A 133 19.56 8.65 8.95
C ALA A 133 20.10 8.12 7.60
N GLY A 134 20.31 9.01 6.63
CA GLY A 134 20.53 8.70 5.21
C GLY A 134 21.46 7.53 4.89
N ASP A 135 20.87 6.46 4.37
CA ASP A 135 21.49 5.59 3.36
C ASP A 135 20.40 4.95 2.48
N SER A 136 19.98 5.69 1.45
CA SER A 136 18.96 5.22 0.49
C SER A 136 19.45 4.00 -0.33
N ASP A 137 20.76 3.79 -0.44
CA ASP A 137 21.35 2.64 -1.13
C ASP A 137 21.23 1.36 -0.28
N ALA A 138 21.40 1.47 1.05
CA ALA A 138 21.20 0.34 1.95
C ALA A 138 19.74 -0.18 1.94
N MET A 139 18.76 0.71 1.87
CA MET A 139 17.33 0.35 1.82
C MET A 139 17.00 -0.48 0.58
N PHE A 140 17.51 -0.05 -0.59
CA PHE A 140 17.31 -0.73 -1.87
C PHE A 140 18.07 -2.07 -1.94
N SER A 141 19.29 -2.10 -1.40
CA SER A 141 20.13 -3.31 -1.33
C SER A 141 19.47 -4.38 -0.44
N LEU A 142 18.80 -3.99 0.64
CA LEU A 142 18.13 -4.91 1.54
C LEU A 142 16.79 -5.43 0.99
N ALA A 143 16.00 -4.58 0.32
CA ALA A 143 14.80 -5.05 -0.41
C ALA A 143 15.17 -6.13 -1.43
N ARG A 144 16.32 -5.97 -2.10
CA ARG A 144 16.88 -6.98 -3.00
C ARG A 144 17.32 -8.25 -2.27
N LEU A 145 17.94 -8.13 -1.09
CA LEU A 145 18.35 -9.29 -0.28
C LEU A 145 17.18 -10.10 0.25
N LEU A 146 16.10 -9.45 0.71
CA LEU A 146 14.89 -10.14 1.15
C LEU A 146 14.24 -10.96 0.02
N LYS A 147 14.22 -10.40 -1.20
CA LYS A 147 13.71 -11.09 -2.39
C LYS A 147 14.58 -12.28 -2.80
N GLU A 148 15.90 -12.21 -2.58
CA GLU A 148 16.80 -13.32 -2.86
C GLU A 148 16.65 -14.44 -1.83
N ALA A 149 16.40 -14.10 -0.56
CA ALA A 149 16.16 -15.08 0.50
C ALA A 149 14.89 -15.91 0.25
N ASP A 150 13.80 -15.28 -0.20
CA ASP A 150 12.53 -15.95 -0.52
C ASP A 150 12.63 -16.92 -1.71
N ARG A 151 13.65 -16.76 -2.57
CA ARG A 151 13.93 -17.66 -3.70
C ARG A 151 14.76 -18.89 -3.32
N ILE A 152 15.34 -18.93 -2.12
CA ILE A 152 16.19 -20.04 -1.66
C ILE A 152 15.32 -21.12 -0.99
N ASP A 153 14.15 -20.78 -0.45
CA ASP A 153 13.24 -21.73 0.19
C ASP A 153 12.48 -22.65 -0.80
N GLU A 154 12.49 -22.37 -2.10
CA GLU A 154 11.87 -23.23 -3.14
C GLU A 154 12.86 -24.19 -3.86
N ALA A 155 14.12 -24.28 -3.41
CA ALA A 155 15.17 -25.04 -4.08
C ALA A 155 15.68 -26.27 -3.31
N GLU A 156 14.80 -26.98 -2.58
CA GLU A 156 15.10 -28.30 -1.99
C GLU A 156 14.24 -29.43 -2.58
#